data_AF-A0A0B2UR14-F1
#
_entry.id   AF-A0A0B2UR14-F1
#
_cell.length_a   1.000
_cell.length_b   1.000
_cell.length_c   1.000
_cell.angle_alpha   90.00
_cell.angle_beta   90.00
_cell.angle_gamma   90.00
#
_symmetry.space_group_name_H-M   'P 1'
#
loop_
_entity.id
_entity.type
_entity.pdbx_description
1 polymer ?
#
loop_
_entity_poly.entity_id
_entity_poly.type
_entity_poly.pdbx_seq_one_letter_code
_entity_poly.pdbx_strand_id
1 'polypeptide(L)'
;ADGEHVRFAPGGVVELIKVRDEDRGIYECTAKNEFIINGRTQVSSVVLSRRLRVKGELAWLWPLLVIIAIVALLILIIVFCECRKKRNEQKL
;
A
#
# COMPACT_ATOMS: atom_id res chain seq x y z
N ALA A 1 -4.62 3.63 27.06
CA ALA A 1 -4.62 2.16 27.03
C ALA A 1 -4.02 1.76 25.69
N ASP A 2 -2.69 1.63 25.68
CA ASP A 2 -1.93 1.28 24.48
C ASP A 2 -2.07 -0.24 24.32
N GLY A 3 -3.06 -0.65 23.53
CA GLY A 3 -3.29 -2.05 23.22
C GLY A 3 -2.12 -2.57 22.38
N GLU A 4 -1.67 -3.79 22.67
CA GLU A 4 -0.57 -4.46 21.97
C GLU A 4 -0.74 -4.36 20.43
N HIS A 5 0.07 -3.51 19.78
CA HIS A 5 0.05 -3.27 18.32
C HIS A 5 0.50 -4.52 17.53
N VAL A 6 1.31 -5.37 18.17
CA VAL A 6 1.85 -6.62 17.62
C VAL A 6 1.48 -7.76 18.54
N ARG A 7 0.94 -8.86 17.99
CA ARG A 7 0.64 -10.08 18.75
C ARG A 7 1.36 -11.27 18.15
N PHE A 8 1.89 -12.12 19.02
CA PHE A 8 2.55 -13.37 18.64
C PHE A 8 1.58 -14.53 18.86
N ALA A 9 1.22 -15.23 17.80
CA ALA A 9 0.35 -16.39 17.82
C ALA A 9 1.16 -17.70 17.69
N PRO A 10 0.61 -18.83 18.16
CA PRO A 10 1.25 -20.14 18.03
C PRO A 10 1.60 -20.48 16.58
N GLY A 11 2.63 -21.30 16.38
CA GLY A 11 3.07 -21.72 15.03
C GLY A 11 3.92 -20.68 14.29
N GLY A 12 4.47 -19.68 14.98
CA GLY A 12 5.35 -18.67 14.37
C GLY A 12 4.60 -17.58 13.60
N VAL A 13 3.35 -17.30 13.99
CA VAL A 13 2.51 -16.27 13.35
C VAL A 13 2.67 -14.94 14.11
N VAL A 14 2.83 -13.86 13.35
CA VAL A 14 2.84 -12.48 13.88
C VAL A 14 1.65 -11.72 13.30
N GLU A 15 0.83 -11.16 14.18
CA GLU A 15 -0.32 -10.33 13.84
C GLU A 15 -0.01 -8.86 14.14
N LEU A 16 -0.23 -7.97 13.17
CA LEU A 16 -0.18 -6.52 13.39
C LEU A 16 -1.60 -5.97 13.42
N ILE A 17 -1.99 -5.36 14.54
CA ILE A 17 -3.32 -4.78 14.74
C ILE A 17 -3.28 -3.32 14.30
N LYS A 18 -4.25 -2.88 13.49
CA LYS A 18 -4.33 -1.48 12.99
C LYS A 18 -3.02 -1.00 12.36
N VAL A 19 -2.67 -1.64 11.25
CA VAL A 19 -1.43 -1.39 10.51
C VAL A 19 -1.29 0.09 10.11
N ARG A 20 -0.11 0.65 10.37
CA ARG A 20 0.28 2.04 10.09
C ARG A 20 1.39 2.10 9.05
N ASP A 21 1.64 3.26 8.45
CA ASP A 21 2.69 3.39 7.44
C ASP A 21 4.10 3.10 7.97
N GLU A 22 4.33 3.27 9.28
CA GLU A 22 5.58 2.89 9.96
C GLU A 22 5.81 1.37 10.02
N ASP A 23 4.77 0.55 9.85
CA ASP A 23 4.90 -0.92 9.78
C ASP A 23 5.43 -1.41 8.42
N ARG A 24 5.65 -0.51 7.45
CA ARG A 24 6.22 -0.88 6.15
C ARG A 24 7.65 -1.37 6.34
N GLY A 25 7.96 -2.54 5.81
CA GLY A 25 9.32 -3.07 5.95
C GLY A 25 9.48 -4.49 5.45
N ILE A 26 10.62 -5.08 5.78
CA ILE A 26 10.89 -6.51 5.59
C ILE A 26 10.87 -7.14 6.99
N TYR A 27 10.03 -8.14 7.16
CA TYR A 27 9.93 -8.95 8.36
C TYR A 27 10.63 -10.28 8.12
N GLU A 28 11.36 -10.78 9.11
CA GLU A 28 12.11 -12.02 8.99
C GLU A 28 11.63 -13.04 10.03
N CYS A 29 11.27 -14.23 9.56
CA CYS A 29 10.99 -15.37 10.40
C CYS A 29 12.25 -16.24 10.46
N THR A 30 12.91 -16.27 11.61
CA THR A 30 14.07 -17.14 11.85
C THR A 30 13.64 -18.37 12.63
N ALA A 31 13.66 -19.54 11.99
CA ALA A 31 13.49 -20.83 12.64
C ALA A 31 14.87 -21.40 13.01
N LYS A 32 15.06 -21.79 14.28
CA LYS A 32 16.30 -22.43 14.75
C LYS A 32 15.99 -23.84 15.25
N ASN A 33 16.82 -24.79 14.88
CA ASN A 33 16.78 -26.16 15.39
C ASN A 33 18.15 -26.52 15.96
N GLU A 34 18.16 -27.06 17.17
CA GLU A 34 19.37 -27.54 17.85
C GLU A 34 19.37 -29.06 17.84
N PHE A 35 20.45 -29.66 17.35
CA PHE A 35 20.59 -31.12 17.29
C PHE A 35 22.02 -31.53 17.62
N ILE A 36 22.18 -32.73 18.17
CA ILE A 36 23.48 -33.25 18.60
C ILE A 36 24.00 -34.21 17.53
N ILE A 37 25.18 -33.94 16.98
CA ILE A 37 25.92 -34.86 16.11
C ILE A 37 27.25 -35.17 16.78
N ASN A 38 27.52 -36.46 17.02
CA ASN A 38 28.78 -36.95 17.59
C ASN A 38 29.18 -36.24 18.90
N GLY A 39 28.21 -36.00 19.79
CA GLY A 39 28.43 -35.33 21.08
C GLY A 39 28.66 -33.82 21.00
N ARG A 40 28.55 -33.20 19.82
CA ARG A 40 28.58 -31.75 19.65
C ARG A 40 27.19 -31.21 19.32
N THR A 41 26.77 -30.19 20.05
CA THR A 41 25.56 -29.43 19.73
C THR A 41 25.80 -28.60 18.47
N GLN A 42 24.96 -28.81 17.46
CA GLN A 42 24.90 -28.04 16.22
C GLN A 42 23.59 -27.25 16.22
N VAL A 43 23.66 -26.00 15.78
CA VAL A 43 22.48 -25.15 15.63
C VAL A 43 22.32 -24.84 14.15
N SER A 44 21.20 -25.24 13.57
CA SER A 44 20.83 -24.88 12.20
C SER A 44 19.70 -23.85 12.23
N SER A 45 19.76 -22.87 11.33
CA SER A 45 18.75 -21.82 11.24
C SER A 45 18.30 -21.58 9.80
N VAL A 46 17.01 -21.41 9.61
CA VAL A 46 16.39 -21.03 8.33
C VAL A 46 15.72 -19.67 8.50
N VAL A 47 15.99 -18.75 7.58
CA VAL A 47 15.43 -17.39 7.58
C VAL A 47 14.47 -17.23 6.41
N LEU A 48 13.25 -16.76 6.67
CA LEU A 48 12.25 -16.42 5.67
C LEU A 48 11.90 -14.93 5.77
N SER A 49 12.23 -14.16 4.72
CA SER A 49 11.97 -12.73 4.67
C SER A 49 10.67 -12.41 3.91
N ARG A 50 9.81 -11.54 4.46
CA ARG A 50 8.54 -11.11 3.89
C ARG A 50 8.44 -9.60 3.88
N ARG A 51 8.16 -9.00 2.71
CA ARG A 51 7.94 -7.55 2.58
C ARG A 51 6.49 -7.19 2.92
N LEU A 52 6.29 -6.37 3.95
CA LEU A 52 4.99 -5.79 4.31
C LEU A 52 4.80 -4.46 3.56
N ARG A 53 3.78 -4.41 2.70
CA ARG A 53 3.37 -3.19 1.99
C ARG A 53 2.04 -2.72 2.57
N VAL A 54 2.09 -1.59 3.26
CA VAL A 54 0.89 -0.91 3.75
C VAL A 54 0.36 -0.03 2.63
N LYS A 55 -0.95 -0.10 2.35
CA LYS A 55 -1.61 0.79 1.40
C LYS A 55 -2.38 1.82 2.21
N GLY A 56 -2.17 3.10 1.92
CA GLY A 56 -2.96 4.16 2.54
C GLY A 56 -4.41 4.10 2.06
N GLU A 57 -5.35 4.37 2.97
CA GLU A 57 -6.80 4.39 2.67
C GLU A 57 -7.14 5.44 1.60
N LEU A 58 -6.42 6.55 1.59
CA LEU A 58 -6.64 7.68 0.68
C LEU A 58 -5.95 7.50 -0.68
N ALA A 59 -5.19 6.42 -0.89
CA ALA A 59 -4.45 6.19 -2.14
C ALA A 59 -5.38 6.05 -3.36
N TRP A 60 -6.64 5.65 -3.15
CA TRP A 60 -7.65 5.56 -4.20
C TRP A 60 -8.23 6.91 -4.62
N LEU A 61 -8.13 7.95 -3.79
CA LEU A 61 -8.63 9.29 -4.15
C LEU A 61 -7.78 9.95 -5.24
N TRP A 62 -6.48 9.64 -5.28
CA TRP A 62 -5.58 10.17 -6.31
C TRP A 62 -6.04 9.85 -7.74
N PRO A 63 -6.27 8.58 -8.13
CA PRO A 63 -6.79 8.28 -9.47
C PRO A 63 -8.18 8.89 -9.72
N LEU A 64 -9.03 8.99 -8.70
CA LEU A 64 -10.34 9.65 -8.82
C LEU A 64 -10.20 11.15 -9.16
N LEU A 65 -9.32 11.88 -8.47
CA LEU A 65 -9.06 13.30 -8.72
C LEU A 65 -8.54 13.54 -10.14
N VAL A 66 -7.68 12.66 -10.64
CA VAL A 66 -7.18 12.73 -12.02
C VAL A 66 -8.33 12.62 -13.02
N ILE A 67 -9.26 11.67 -12.82
CA ILE A 67 -10.43 11.50 -13.68
C ILE A 67 -11.31 12.74 -13.65
N ILE A 68 -11.58 13.30 -12.46
CA ILE A 68 -12.39 14.51 -12.31
C ILE A 68 -11.74 15.69 -13.05
N ALA A 69 -10.42 15.86 -12.95
CA ALA A 69 -9.70 16.92 -13.64
C ALA A 69 -9.80 16.80 -15.18
N ILE A 70 -9.70 15.57 -15.71
CA ILE A 70 -9.85 15.31 -17.16
C ILE A 70 -11.26 15.67 -17.63
N VAL A 71 -12.29 15.23 -16.91
CA VAL A 71 -13.70 15.53 -17.26
C VAL A 71 -13.96 17.03 -17.23
N ALA A 72 -13.48 17.73 -16.20
CA ALA A 72 -13.62 19.18 -16.09
C ALA A 72 -12.94 19.93 -17.26
N LEU A 73 -11.74 19.49 -17.65
CA LEU A 73 -11.02 20.05 -18.80
C LEU A 73 -11.79 19.85 -20.11
N LEU A 74 -12.35 18.66 -20.34
CA LEU A 74 -13.15 18.38 -21.53
C LEU A 74 -14.41 19.27 -21.58
N ILE A 75 -15.11 19.41 -20.45
CA ILE A 75 -16.27 20.31 -20.35
C ILE A 75 -15.87 21.75 -20.68
N LEU A 76 -14.75 22.24 -20.13
CA LEU A 76 -14.24 23.58 -20.43
C LEU A 76 -13.97 23.78 -21.92
N ILE A 77 -13.32 22.82 -22.58
CA ILE A 77 -13.04 22.87 -24.01
C ILE A 77 -14.34 22.91 -24.82
N ILE A 78 -15.30 22.03 -24.50
CA ILE A 78 -16.60 21.98 -25.20
C ILE A 78 -17.34 23.31 -25.06
N VAL A 79 -17.46 23.84 -23.84
CA VAL A 79 -18.12 25.13 -23.57
C VAL A 79 -17.42 26.27 -24.31
N PHE A 80 -16.08 26.29 -24.31
CA PHE A 80 -15.32 27.31 -25.02
C PHE A 80 -15.53 27.24 -26.53
N CYS A 81 -15.52 26.05 -27.12
CA CYS A 81 -15.79 25.83 -28.54
C CYS A 81 -17.20 26.27 -28.93
N GLU A 82 -18.22 25.89 -28.16
CA GLU A 82 -19.61 26.30 -28.38
C GLU A 82 -19.77 27.82 -28.28
N CYS A 83 -19.21 28.44 -27.24
CA CYS A 83 -19.21 29.89 -27.08
C CYS A 83 -18.52 30.61 -28.25
N ARG A 84 -17.40 30.08 -28.77
CA ARG A 84 -16.72 30.65 -29.95
C ARG A 84 -17.52 30.47 -31.22
N LYS A 85 -18.15 29.30 -31.42
CA LYS A 85 -19.00 29.03 -32.58
C LYS A 85 -20.16 30.02 -32.64
N LYS A 86 -20.90 30.20 -31.55
CA LYS A 86 -22.01 31.17 -31.46
C LYS A 86 -21.56 32.60 -31.77
N ARG A 87 -20.40 33.01 -31.26
CA ARG A 87 -19.82 34.33 -31.57
C ARG A 87 -19.39 34.50 -33.02
N ASN A 88 -19.00 33.42 -33.71
CA ASN A 88 -18.64 33.47 -35.12
C ASN A 88 -19.89 33.49 -36.01
N GLU A 89 -20.95 32.74 -35.67
CA GLU A 89 -22.21 32.75 -36.42
C GLU A 89 -22.94 34.11 -36.32
N GLN A 90 -22.82 34.83 -35.20
CA GLN A 90 -23.38 36.18 -35.07
C GLN A 90 -22.59 37.28 -35.81
N LYS A 91 -21.41 36.96 -36.35
CA LYS A 91 -20.53 37.92 -37.04
C LYS A 91 -20.52 37.77 -38.56
N LEU A 92 -21.20 36.75 -39.08
CA LEU A 92 -21.41 36.51 -40.52
C LEU A 92 -22.81 36.99 -40.91
#